data_AF-A0A1X3HFC7-F1
#
_entry.id   AF-A0A1X3HFC7-F1
#
_cell.length_a   1.000
_cell.length_b   1.000
_cell.length_c   1.000
_cell.angle_alpha   90.00
_cell.angle_beta   90.00
_cell.angle_gamma   90.00
#
_symmetry.space_group_name_H-M   'P 1'
#
loop_
_entity.id
_entity.type
_entity.pdbx_description
1 polymer ?
#
loop_
_entity_poly.entity_id
_entity_poly.type
_entity_poly.pdbx_seq_one_letter_code
_entity_poly.pdbx_strand_id
1 'polypeptide(L)' 'GDAFFYYLGSYSSADNRWRGEIVNQEHTAARDAIFGGYEVGIGFSGSCEANGAIWEATALAGKRSFRLAAEMKLLHRI' A
#
# COMPACT_ATOMS: atom_id res chain seq x y z
N GLY A 1 -5.64 3.92 5.65
CA GLY A 1 -5.54 5.05 4.73
C GLY A 1 -4.66 6.11 5.33
N ASP A 2 -4.57 7.25 4.67
CA ASP A 2 -3.87 8.44 5.14
C ASP A 2 -4.80 9.66 5.11
N ALA A 3 -4.26 10.88 5.04
CA ALA A 3 -5.05 12.11 5.02
C ALA A 3 -5.92 12.28 3.76
N PHE A 4 -5.63 11.58 2.67
CA PHE A 4 -6.26 11.77 1.36
C PHE A 4 -6.78 10.48 0.71
N PHE A 5 -6.20 9.33 1.06
CA PHE A 5 -6.47 8.06 0.39
C PHE A 5 -6.89 6.94 1.35
N TYR A 6 -7.86 6.15 0.89
CA TYR A 6 -8.10 4.82 1.42
C TYR A 6 -7.25 3.79 0.67
N TYR A 7 -6.82 2.77 1.40
CA TYR A 7 -6.13 1.60 0.85
C TYR A 7 -6.98 0.38 1.17
N LEU A 8 -7.60 -0.22 0.16
CA LEU A 8 -8.47 -1.38 0.31
C LEU A 8 -7.91 -2.54 -0.48
N GLY A 9 -7.92 -3.74 0.08
CA GLY A 9 -7.37 -4.87 -0.63
C GLY A 9 -7.38 -6.16 0.17
N SER A 10 -6.62 -7.13 -0.33
CA SER A 10 -6.47 -8.43 0.28
C SER A 10 -5.00 -8.83 0.33
N TYR A 11 -4.65 -9.65 1.31
CA TYR A 11 -3.29 -10.15 1.47
C TYR A 11 -3.30 -11.59 1.98
N SER A 12 -2.18 -12.27 1.77
CA SER A 12 -1.85 -13.54 2.39
C SER A 12 -0.53 -13.39 3.13
N SER A 13 -0.39 -14.10 4.26
CA SER A 13 0.83 -14.11 5.06
C SER A 13 1.17 -15.54 5.45
N ALA A 14 2.41 -15.96 5.20
CA ALA A 14 2.97 -17.25 5.57
C ALA A 14 4.50 -17.14 5.64
N ASP A 15 5.13 -17.88 6.55
CA ASP A 15 6.59 -18.00 6.64
C ASP A 15 7.33 -16.65 6.73
N ASN A 16 6.85 -15.75 7.60
CA ASN A 16 7.35 -14.38 7.76
C ASN A 16 7.32 -13.53 6.48
N ARG A 17 6.58 -13.97 5.46
CA ARG A 17 6.35 -13.25 4.22
C ARG A 17 4.89 -12.90 4.08
N TRP A 18 4.64 -11.78 3.45
CA TRP A 18 3.29 -11.37 3.10
C TRP A 18 3.29 -10.75 1.71
N ARG A 19 2.16 -10.92 1.02
CA ARG A 19 1.94 -10.36 -0.31
C ARG A 19 0.47 -10.10 -0.48
N GLY A 20 0.16 -9.15 -1.35
CA GLY A 20 -1.22 -8.80 -1.61
C GLY A 20 -1.33 -7.76 -2.70
N GLU A 21 -2.56 -7.26 -2.80
CA GLU A 21 -2.93 -6.19 -3.70
C GLU A 21 -3.82 -5.22 -2.95
N ILE A 22 -3.63 -3.93 -3.22
CA ILE A 22 -4.48 -2.87 -2.72
C ILE A 22 -4.91 -1.98 -3.89
N VAL A 23 -6.06 -1.35 -3.73
CA VAL A 23 -6.53 -0.23 -4.51
C VAL A 23 -6.36 1.02 -3.67
N ASN A 24 -5.72 2.01 -4.27
CA ASN A 24 -5.56 3.35 -3.73
C ASN A 24 -6.73 4.21 -4.24
N GLN A 25 -7.59 4.66 -3.33
CA GLN A 25 -8.81 5.39 -3.65
C GLN A 25 -8.80 6.75 -2.96
N GLU A 26 -8.83 7.82 -3.75
CA GLU A 26 -8.88 9.19 -3.23
C GLU A 26 -10.25 9.46 -2.59
N HIS A 27 -10.26 9.82 -1.30
CA HIS A 27 -11.48 10.26 -0.59
C HIS A 27 -11.47 11.76 -0.31
N THR A 28 -10.30 12.40 -0.42
CA THR A 28 -10.15 13.85 -0.26
C THR A 28 -9.16 14.32 -1.31
N ALA A 29 -9.60 15.25 -2.16
CA ALA A 29 -8.79 15.76 -3.25
C ALA A 29 -7.46 16.31 -2.72
N ALA A 30 -6.35 15.74 -3.19
CA ALA A 30 -5.01 16.14 -2.82
C ALA A 30 -4.37 16.96 -3.94
N ARG A 31 -3.86 18.14 -3.60
CA ARG A 31 -3.10 18.95 -4.56
C ARG A 31 -1.75 18.27 -4.83
N ASP A 32 -1.43 18.08 -6.10
CA ASP A 32 -0.15 17.50 -6.58
C ASP A 32 0.12 16.04 -6.12
N ALA A 33 -0.92 15.28 -5.75
CA ALA A 33 -0.75 13.87 -5.41
C ALA A 33 -0.49 13.00 -6.65
N ILE A 34 0.50 12.11 -6.55
CA ILE A 34 0.93 11.21 -7.64
C ILE A 34 -0.22 10.31 -8.15
N PHE A 35 -1.17 9.99 -7.27
CA PHE A 35 -2.34 9.14 -7.57
C PHE A 35 -3.68 9.90 -7.53
N GLY A 36 -3.67 11.23 -7.35
CA GLY A 36 -4.90 12.02 -7.25
C GLY A 36 -5.75 11.91 -8.52
N GLY A 37 -7.08 11.76 -8.36
CA GLY A 37 -8.04 11.59 -9.44
C GLY A 37 -8.03 10.22 -10.13
N TYR A 38 -7.26 9.24 -9.63
CA TYR A 38 -7.19 7.88 -10.19
C TYR A 38 -7.48 6.83 -9.13
N GLU A 39 -8.19 5.78 -9.53
CA GLU A 39 -8.20 4.52 -8.77
C GLU A 39 -7.00 3.69 -9.22
N VAL A 40 -6.02 3.49 -8.33
CA VAL A 40 -4.74 2.89 -8.68
C VAL A 40 -4.55 1.55 -7.98
N GLY A 41 -4.46 0.47 -8.76
CA GLY A 41 -4.08 -0.85 -8.27
C GLY A 41 -2.59 -0.93 -7.96
N ILE A 42 -2.26 -1.50 -6.81
CA ILE A 42 -0.90 -1.66 -6.29
C ILE A 42 -0.72 -3.10 -5.82
N GLY A 43 0.17 -3.84 -6.51
CA GLY A 43 0.60 -5.17 -6.08
C GLY A 43 1.85 -5.07 -5.21
N PHE A 44 1.95 -5.90 -4.18
CA PHE A 44 3.09 -5.86 -3.27
C PHE A 44 3.51 -7.20 -2.67
N SER A 45 4.74 -7.21 -2.16
CA SER A 45 5.26 -8.30 -1.33
C SER A 45 6.32 -7.80 -0.36
N GLY A 46 6.56 -8.54 0.72
CA GLY A 46 7.62 -8.26 1.66
C GLY A 46 7.66 -9.22 2.83
N SER A 47 8.23 -8.79 3.95
CA SER A 47 8.27 -9.57 5.20
C SER A 47 7.37 -8.96 6.27
N CYS A 48 6.82 -9.83 7.12
CA CYS A 48 5.96 -9.47 8.23
C CYS A 48 6.48 -10.19 9.48
N GLU A 49 6.80 -9.41 10.50
CA GLU A 49 7.36 -9.86 11.78
C GLU A 49 6.44 -9.43 12.93
N ALA A 50 6.76 -9.88 14.16
CA ALA A 50 5.89 -9.69 15.32
C ALA A 50 5.64 -8.20 15.68
N ASN A 51 6.55 -7.30 15.31
CA ASN A 51 6.55 -5.88 15.68
C ASN A 51 6.42 -4.93 14.48
N GLY A 52 6.30 -5.44 13.25
CA GLY A 52 6.35 -4.62 12.06
C GLY A 52 6.38 -5.42 10.77
N ALA A 53 6.44 -4.71 9.65
CA ALA A 53 6.50 -5.31 8.32
C ALA A 53 7.16 -4.35 7.33
N ILE A 54 7.82 -4.90 6.33
CA ILE A 54 8.34 -4.14 5.18
C ILE A 54 7.65 -4.62 3.92
N TRP A 55 7.54 -3.74 2.93
CA TRP A 55 7.00 -4.09 1.62
C TRP A 55 7.62 -3.26 0.50
N GLU A 56 7.75 -3.93 -0.64
CA GLU A 56 8.03 -3.36 -1.94
C GLU A 56 6.78 -3.53 -2.80
N ALA A 57 6.41 -2.47 -3.52
CA ALA A 57 5.17 -2.41 -4.27
C ALA A 57 5.37 -1.82 -5.67
N THR A 58 4.49 -2.23 -6.59
CA THR A 58 4.39 -1.64 -7.92
C THR A 58 2.97 -1.14 -8.13
N ALA A 59 2.85 0.16 -8.44
CA ALA A 59 1.59 0.80 -8.77
C ALA A 59 1.55 1.16 -10.25
N LEU A 60 0.43 0.88 -10.91
CA LEU A 60 0.22 1.20 -12.32
C LEU A 60 -0.83 2.31 -12.42
N ALA A 61 -0.40 3.54 -12.72
CA ALA A 61 -1.30 4.68 -12.92
C ALA A 61 -1.23 5.14 -14.38
N GLY A 62 -2.25 4.77 -15.16
CA GLY A 62 -2.28 5.00 -16.59
C GLY A 62 -1.09 4.32 -17.31
N LYS A 63 -0.23 5.13 -17.94
CA LYS A 63 0.97 4.65 -18.66
C LYS A 63 2.26 4.67 -17.82
N ARG A 64 2.16 4.98 -16.52
CA ARG A 64 3.32 5.10 -15.61
C ARG A 64 3.32 3.94 -14.62
N SER A 65 4.51 3.42 -14.35
CA SER A 65 4.77 2.46 -13.29
C SER A 65 5.57 3.14 -12.18
N PHE A 66 5.12 2.98 -10.94
CA PHE A 66 5.79 3.51 -9.76
C PHE A 66 6.25 2.36 -8.88
N ARG A 67 7.50 2.44 -8.41
CA ARG A 67 8.00 1.58 -7.34
C ARG A 67 7.89 2.31 -6.01
N LEU A 68 7.35 1.62 -5.02
CA LEU A 68 7.12 2.12 -3.68
C LEU A 68 7.78 1.16 -2.70
N ALA A 69 8.35 1.70 -1.64
CA ALA A 69 8.85 0.93 -0.52
C ALA A 69 8.34 1.58 0.77
N ALA A 70 7.94 0.77 1.74
CA ALA A 70 7.62 1.28 3.05
C ALA A 70 7.90 0.27 4.17
N GLU A 71 8.06 0.83 5.36
CA GLU A 71 8.23 0.11 6.61
C GLU A 71 7.07 0.48 7.54
N MET A 72 6.52 -0.54 8.20
CA MET A 72 5.41 -0.42 9.13
C MET A 72 5.86 -0.88 10.51
N LYS A 73 5.39 -0.14 11.52
CA LYS A 73 5.63 -0.46 12.92
C LYS A 73 4.31 -0.77 13.62
N LEU A 74 4.27 -1.86 14.38
CA LEU A 74 3.16 -2.16 15.28
C LEU A 74 3.12 -1.13 16.40
N LEU A 75 2.03 -0.35 16.47
CA LEU A 75 1.85 0.66 17.51
C LEU A 75 1.20 0.09 18.77
N HIS A 76 0.17 -0.75 18.60
CA HIS A 76 -0.57 -1.33 19.71
C HIS A 76 -1.22 -2.66 19.31
N ARG A 77 -1.38 -3.58 20.27
CA ARG A 77 -2.07 -4.85 20.12
C ARG A 77 -3.37 -4.77 20.94
N ILE A 78 -4.50 -4.96 20.26
CA ILE A 78 -5.84 -4.96 20.84
C ILE A 78 -6.10 -6.31 21.52
#